data_AF-A0A7F5QYF2-F1
#
_entry.id   AF-A0A7F5QYF2-F1
#
_cell.length_a   1.000
_cell.length_b   1.000
_cell.length_c   1.000
_cell.angle_alpha   90.00
_cell.angle_beta   90.00
_cell.angle_gamma   90.00
#
_symmetry.space_group_name_H-M   'P 1'
#
loop_
_entity.id
_entity.type
_entity.pdbx_description
1 polymer ?
#
loop_
_entity_poly.entity_id
_entity_poly.type
_entity_poly.pdbx_seq_one_letter_code
_entity_poly.pdbx_strand_id
1 'polypeptide(L)'
;MLLFNMFGVITIFALFAVFDRGCWATSYRFPDNFLFGSATSAYQIEGAWNESGKGESTWDRHTHTHPEMIIDGSNGDIACDSYHKYEEDIQLLKYLGVDFYRFSLSWTRIFPSGFPDDINYEGINHYNKILNLLVANNITAMVTLFHWDLPQGLMAVGGMLNPRFVTFYTEYARTAFEHFGDRVQYWLTFNEPFQTCVFAYGDLMLAPALGISGIADYLCGHNLLKAHAAVYRLYNTTYKPKYKGKIGISISAEWLEANNTNEEAAAERIRQFWYGMYLHPVFSSKGDYPDVVKEYVAYHSSLEGYKQSRLPQFTEDEINYIKGTYDFMGLNHYSTYLASDAPSSSLETSYYNDYQVSLSSTGDSVANDPNSLIEVRHIFYLFPLV
;
A
#
# COMPACT_ATOMS: atom_id res chain seq x y z
N MET A 1 42.58 -5.96 68.60
CA MET A 1 41.27 -6.54 68.96
C MET A 1 40.24 -5.42 68.83
N LEU A 2 39.92 -4.90 67.63
CA LEU A 2 39.41 -5.58 66.42
C LEU A 2 38.21 -6.46 66.77
N LEU A 3 37.01 -5.88 66.71
CA LEU A 3 35.73 -6.47 66.28
C LEU A 3 34.55 -5.57 66.72
N PHE A 4 34.52 -4.32 66.24
CA PHE A 4 33.34 -3.46 66.33
C PHE A 4 33.32 -2.54 65.09
N ASN A 5 32.99 -3.12 63.92
CA ASN A 5 32.49 -2.39 62.74
C ASN A 5 32.31 -3.32 61.54
N MET A 6 31.37 -4.27 61.60
CA MET A 6 31.11 -5.09 60.40
C MET A 6 29.67 -5.60 60.25
N PHE A 7 28.68 -4.97 60.88
CA PHE A 7 27.27 -5.31 60.67
C PHE A 7 26.36 -4.12 60.32
N GLY A 8 26.86 -2.87 60.38
CA GLY A 8 26.11 -1.67 59.97
C GLY A 8 26.35 -1.21 58.52
N VAL A 9 27.37 -1.75 57.83
CA VAL A 9 27.74 -1.33 56.47
C VAL A 9 27.22 -2.30 55.40
N ILE A 10 26.86 -3.53 55.78
CA ILE A 10 26.39 -4.55 54.81
C ILE A 10 24.90 -4.35 54.47
N THR A 11 24.10 -3.74 55.34
CA THR A 11 22.66 -3.52 55.09
C THR A 11 22.37 -2.25 54.28
N ILE A 12 23.33 -1.34 54.12
CA ILE A 12 23.17 -0.13 53.29
C ILE A 12 23.65 -0.38 51.85
N PHE A 13 24.57 -1.33 51.62
CA PHE A 13 24.94 -1.74 50.26
C PHE A 13 23.96 -2.71 49.59
N ALA A 14 23.11 -3.40 50.37
CA ALA A 14 22.05 -4.26 49.81
C ALA A 14 20.78 -3.50 49.40
N LEU A 15 20.63 -2.22 49.77
CA LEU A 15 19.50 -1.36 49.39
C LEU A 15 19.74 -0.52 48.13
N PHE A 16 20.97 -0.54 47.60
CA PHE A 16 21.29 0.04 46.27
C PHE A 16 21.51 -1.01 45.17
N ALA A 17 21.33 -2.31 45.48
CA ALA A 17 21.57 -3.40 44.54
C ALA A 17 20.29 -4.02 43.94
N VAL A 18 19.13 -3.32 44.00
CA VAL A 18 17.85 -3.84 43.46
C VAL A 18 17.13 -2.85 42.52
N PHE A 19 17.72 -1.71 42.17
CA PHE A 19 17.20 -0.83 41.11
C PHE A 19 18.19 -0.58 39.98
N ASP A 20 18.93 -1.62 39.61
CA ASP A 20 19.57 -1.67 38.29
C ASP A 20 19.22 -2.98 37.58
N ARG A 21 17.93 -3.33 37.61
CA ARG A 21 17.34 -3.81 36.36
C ARG A 21 17.23 -2.58 35.48
N GLY A 22 18.37 -2.17 34.91
CA GLY A 22 18.38 -1.25 33.80
C GLY A 22 17.37 -1.80 32.81
N CYS A 23 16.18 -1.21 32.80
CA CYS A 23 15.37 -1.25 31.62
C CYS A 23 16.30 -0.58 30.62
N TRP A 24 16.87 -1.35 29.70
CA TRP A 24 17.49 -0.81 28.49
C TRP A 24 16.36 -0.23 27.62
N ALA A 25 15.48 0.59 28.20
CA ALA A 25 14.83 1.68 27.51
C ALA A 25 15.98 2.63 27.17
N THR A 26 16.69 2.25 26.12
CA THR A 26 17.57 3.13 25.38
C THR A 26 16.84 4.45 25.23
N SER A 27 17.49 5.56 25.62
CA SER A 27 16.90 6.90 25.51
C SER A 27 16.87 7.36 24.05
N TYR A 28 16.51 6.48 23.12
CA TYR A 28 16.25 6.83 21.75
C TYR A 28 15.00 7.70 21.74
N ARG A 29 15.14 8.87 21.12
CA ARG A 29 14.06 9.78 20.83
C ARG A 29 13.98 9.93 19.33
N PHE A 30 12.76 10.03 18.82
CA PHE A 30 12.57 10.43 17.45
C PHE A 30 13.15 11.84 17.25
N PRO A 31 13.80 12.12 16.11
CA PRO A 31 14.17 13.49 15.75
C PRO A 31 12.97 14.43 15.80
N ASP A 32 13.18 15.70 16.13
CA ASP A 32 12.10 16.69 16.22
C ASP A 32 11.33 16.90 14.90
N ASN A 33 11.92 16.51 13.77
CA ASN A 33 11.32 16.56 12.44
C ASN A 33 10.74 15.23 11.96
N PHE A 34 10.64 14.23 12.84
CA PHE A 34 9.93 12.99 12.54
C PHE A 34 8.43 13.25 12.55
N LEU A 35 7.74 12.80 11.50
CA LEU A 35 6.31 13.03 11.36
C LEU A 35 5.53 11.79 11.84
N PHE A 36 4.64 11.99 12.81
CA PHE A 36 3.65 11.00 13.21
C PHE A 36 2.31 11.27 12.52
N GLY A 37 1.63 10.21 12.11
CA GLY A 37 0.38 10.33 11.40
C GLY A 37 -0.54 9.15 11.61
N SER A 38 -1.75 9.29 11.08
CA SER A 38 -2.73 8.21 10.95
C SER A 38 -3.12 8.04 9.48
N ALA A 39 -3.63 6.87 9.11
CA ALA A 39 -3.98 6.53 7.74
C ALA A 39 -5.38 5.89 7.64
N THR A 40 -6.11 6.23 6.58
CA THR A 40 -7.41 5.64 6.22
C THR A 40 -7.51 5.46 4.69
N SER A 41 -8.56 4.78 4.24
CA SER A 41 -8.91 4.65 2.82
C SER A 41 -10.41 4.89 2.60
N ALA A 42 -10.76 5.44 1.44
CA ALA A 42 -12.08 5.94 1.13
C ALA A 42 -13.19 4.89 1.35
N TYR A 43 -13.08 3.72 0.72
CA TYR A 43 -14.10 2.67 0.86
C TYR A 43 -14.21 2.14 2.31
N GLN A 44 -13.11 2.13 3.07
CA GLN A 44 -13.10 1.60 4.44
C GLN A 44 -13.74 2.54 5.46
N ILE A 45 -13.81 3.85 5.21
CA ILE A 45 -14.31 4.82 6.20
C ILE A 45 -15.46 5.70 5.71
N GLU A 46 -15.53 6.04 4.41
CA GLU A 46 -16.43 7.10 3.96
C GLU A 46 -17.90 6.71 4.06
N GLY A 47 -18.26 5.51 3.62
CA GLY A 47 -19.66 5.18 3.37
C GLY A 47 -20.27 6.05 2.28
N ALA A 48 -21.57 6.33 2.42
CA ALA A 48 -22.34 7.18 1.50
C ALA A 48 -22.10 6.74 0.04
N TRP A 49 -22.16 5.43 -0.18
CA TRP A 49 -21.60 4.77 -1.36
C TRP A 49 -22.29 5.16 -2.66
N ASN A 50 -23.56 5.57 -2.59
CA ASN A 50 -24.40 6.00 -3.71
C ASN A 50 -24.95 7.44 -3.55
N GLU A 51 -24.36 8.22 -2.65
CA GLU A 51 -24.80 9.59 -2.38
C GLU A 51 -24.11 10.62 -3.28
N SER A 52 -24.78 11.77 -3.46
CA SER A 52 -24.23 12.94 -4.15
C SER A 52 -23.62 12.62 -5.52
N GLY A 53 -24.21 11.67 -6.25
CA GLY A 53 -23.77 11.27 -7.59
C GLY A 53 -22.51 10.39 -7.63
N LYS A 54 -22.04 9.82 -6.50
CA LYS A 54 -20.96 8.82 -6.51
C LYS A 54 -21.34 7.61 -7.38
N GLY A 55 -20.41 7.14 -8.20
CA GLY A 55 -20.56 5.93 -9.00
C GLY A 55 -20.29 4.65 -8.22
N GLU A 56 -20.66 3.52 -8.82
CA GLU A 56 -20.38 2.19 -8.29
C GLU A 56 -18.89 1.84 -8.44
N SER A 57 -18.26 1.43 -7.35
CA SER A 57 -16.91 0.86 -7.34
C SER A 57 -16.94 -0.66 -7.46
N THR A 58 -15.80 -1.25 -7.75
CA THR A 58 -15.61 -2.71 -7.74
C THR A 58 -15.95 -3.34 -6.39
N TRP A 59 -15.68 -2.65 -5.28
CA TRP A 59 -16.06 -3.14 -3.95
C TRP A 59 -17.57 -3.05 -3.67
N ASP A 60 -18.22 -1.96 -4.10
CA ASP A 60 -19.69 -1.84 -4.02
C ASP A 60 -20.32 -3.04 -4.75
N ARG A 61 -19.92 -3.25 -6.01
CA ARG A 61 -20.37 -4.39 -6.82
C ARG A 61 -20.11 -5.73 -6.11
N HIS A 62 -18.87 -5.96 -5.68
CA HIS A 62 -18.46 -7.24 -5.10
C HIS A 62 -19.26 -7.57 -3.83
N THR A 63 -19.38 -6.63 -2.89
CA THR A 63 -20.07 -6.88 -1.62
C THR A 63 -21.59 -6.95 -1.77
N HIS A 64 -22.19 -6.26 -2.74
CA HIS A 64 -23.63 -6.36 -3.01
C HIS A 64 -24.02 -7.63 -3.76
N THR A 65 -23.16 -8.14 -4.64
CA THR A 65 -23.46 -9.37 -5.40
C THR A 65 -22.97 -10.64 -4.72
N HIS A 66 -21.89 -10.55 -3.94
CA HIS A 66 -21.23 -11.66 -3.25
C HIS A 66 -20.97 -11.34 -1.78
N PRO A 67 -22.01 -11.03 -0.97
CA PRO A 67 -21.83 -10.76 0.46
C PRO A 67 -21.19 -11.94 1.20
N GLU A 68 -21.36 -13.17 0.72
CA GLU A 68 -20.74 -14.38 1.27
C GLU A 68 -19.22 -14.41 1.20
N MET A 69 -18.60 -13.56 0.37
CA MET A 69 -17.14 -13.43 0.26
C MET A 69 -16.56 -12.56 1.39
N ILE A 70 -17.40 -11.86 2.14
CA ILE A 70 -17.02 -11.13 3.34
C ILE A 70 -17.32 -12.01 4.56
N ILE A 71 -16.33 -12.19 5.44
CA ILE A 71 -16.39 -13.16 6.57
C ILE A 71 -17.64 -13.00 7.42
N ASP A 72 -18.04 -11.76 7.71
CA ASP A 72 -19.23 -11.42 8.50
C ASP A 72 -20.43 -10.96 7.66
N GLY A 73 -20.31 -11.00 6.33
CA GLY A 73 -21.34 -10.54 5.39
C GLY A 73 -21.57 -9.03 5.38
N SER A 74 -20.69 -8.23 6.00
CA SER A 74 -20.79 -6.77 6.01
C SER A 74 -20.38 -6.13 4.68
N ASN A 75 -20.56 -4.82 4.56
CA ASN A 75 -20.17 -4.03 3.39
C ASN A 75 -19.72 -2.62 3.79
N GLY A 76 -19.28 -1.83 2.80
CA GLY A 76 -18.81 -0.45 2.98
C GLY A 76 -19.90 0.62 2.80
N ASP A 77 -21.19 0.27 2.81
CA ASP A 77 -22.26 1.22 2.44
C ASP A 77 -22.31 2.43 3.37
N ILE A 78 -22.11 2.17 4.67
CA ILE A 78 -22.03 3.17 5.74
C ILE A 78 -20.60 3.27 6.27
N ALA A 79 -19.93 2.13 6.51
CA ALA A 79 -18.59 2.08 7.09
C ALA A 79 -18.48 2.90 8.40
N CYS A 80 -17.54 3.85 8.48
CA CYS A 80 -17.41 4.79 9.60
C CYS A 80 -18.27 6.05 9.44
N ASP A 81 -18.97 6.18 8.31
CA ASP A 81 -19.75 7.35 7.90
C ASP A 81 -18.92 8.64 7.80
N SER A 82 -17.61 8.52 7.52
CA SER A 82 -16.70 9.67 7.42
C SER A 82 -17.08 10.64 6.29
N TYR A 83 -17.90 10.24 5.32
CA TYR A 83 -18.46 11.17 4.34
C TYR A 83 -19.25 12.30 5.02
N HIS A 84 -19.99 11.98 6.08
CA HIS A 84 -20.74 12.92 6.90
C HIS A 84 -19.95 13.37 8.14
N LYS A 85 -19.09 12.50 8.66
CA LYS A 85 -18.40 12.67 9.95
C LYS A 85 -16.95 13.15 9.86
N TYR A 86 -16.49 13.59 8.69
CA TYR A 86 -15.12 14.06 8.50
C TYR A 86 -14.69 15.17 9.49
N GLU A 87 -15.61 16.01 9.98
CA GLU A 87 -15.30 17.01 11.00
C GLU A 87 -14.89 16.38 12.34
N GLU A 88 -15.54 15.29 12.73
CA GLU A 88 -15.21 14.49 13.92
C GLU A 88 -13.85 13.82 13.74
N ASP A 89 -13.58 13.26 12.57
CA ASP A 89 -12.29 12.64 12.25
C ASP A 89 -11.14 13.64 12.39
N ILE A 90 -11.28 14.87 11.88
CA ILE A 90 -10.25 15.91 12.03
C ILE A 90 -10.08 16.33 13.50
N GLN A 91 -11.15 16.34 14.29
CA GLN A 91 -11.05 16.61 15.73
C GLN A 91 -10.27 15.50 16.46
N LEU A 92 -10.50 14.23 16.10
CA LEU A 92 -9.77 13.09 16.66
C LEU A 92 -8.28 13.13 16.28
N LEU A 93 -7.95 13.46 15.03
CA LEU A 93 -6.56 13.64 14.58
C LEU A 93 -5.86 14.75 15.37
N LYS A 94 -6.54 15.88 15.57
CA LYS A 94 -6.02 16.99 16.39
C LYS A 94 -5.82 16.58 17.84
N TYR A 95 -6.77 15.84 18.41
CA TYR A 95 -6.66 15.33 19.78
C TYR A 95 -5.47 14.38 19.93
N LEU A 96 -5.22 13.52 18.94
CA LEU A 96 -4.08 12.61 18.91
C LEU A 96 -2.74 13.37 18.73
N GLY A 97 -2.77 14.59 18.18
CA GLY A 97 -1.61 15.43 17.99
C GLY A 97 -0.73 14.99 16.83
N VAL A 98 -1.34 14.48 15.74
CA VAL A 98 -0.61 14.04 14.55
C VAL A 98 -0.04 15.20 13.75
N ASP A 99 1.10 14.97 13.10
CA ASP A 99 1.72 15.92 12.16
C ASP A 99 1.07 15.83 10.77
N PHE A 100 0.62 14.65 10.37
CA PHE A 100 -0.01 14.41 9.08
C PHE A 100 -1.17 13.42 9.13
N TYR A 101 -2.06 13.52 8.15
CA TYR A 101 -3.11 12.57 7.90
C TYR A 101 -2.99 12.03 6.48
N ARG A 102 -2.91 10.69 6.38
CA ARG A 102 -2.97 9.98 5.11
C ARG A 102 -4.41 9.53 4.86
N PHE A 103 -5.00 9.93 3.74
CA PHE A 103 -6.30 9.41 3.30
C PHE A 103 -6.28 9.16 1.80
N SER A 104 -7.22 8.37 1.29
CA SER A 104 -7.39 8.21 -0.15
C SER A 104 -8.57 9.01 -0.69
N LEU A 105 -8.48 9.39 -1.96
CA LEU A 105 -9.63 9.86 -2.72
C LEU A 105 -10.38 8.66 -3.27
N SER A 106 -11.70 8.74 -3.33
CA SER A 106 -12.48 7.79 -4.10
C SER A 106 -12.61 8.24 -5.54
N TRP A 107 -12.06 7.44 -6.46
CA TRP A 107 -12.14 7.72 -7.89
C TRP A 107 -13.61 7.83 -8.31
N THR A 108 -14.47 6.90 -7.87
CA THR A 108 -15.91 6.91 -8.18
C THR A 108 -16.66 8.13 -7.66
N ARG A 109 -16.13 8.83 -6.66
CA ARG A 109 -16.74 10.06 -6.15
C ARG A 109 -16.34 11.28 -6.97
N ILE A 110 -15.19 11.23 -7.66
CA ILE A 110 -14.71 12.31 -8.54
C ILE A 110 -15.17 12.08 -9.98
N PHE A 111 -15.00 10.87 -10.52
CA PHE A 111 -15.51 10.43 -11.82
C PHE A 111 -16.46 9.24 -11.62
N PRO A 112 -17.79 9.45 -11.55
CA PRO A 112 -18.76 8.38 -11.30
C PRO A 112 -18.73 7.27 -12.34
N SER A 113 -18.56 7.61 -13.61
CA SER A 113 -18.39 6.64 -14.71
C SER A 113 -16.99 6.02 -14.76
N GLY A 114 -16.03 6.60 -14.03
CA GLY A 114 -14.59 6.33 -14.11
C GLY A 114 -13.86 7.11 -15.21
N PHE A 115 -14.58 7.87 -16.04
CA PHE A 115 -14.03 8.63 -17.16
C PHE A 115 -14.12 10.15 -16.92
N PRO A 116 -13.23 10.95 -17.52
CA PRO A 116 -13.13 12.40 -17.25
C PRO A 116 -14.27 13.24 -17.82
N ASP A 117 -15.16 12.66 -18.63
CA ASP A 117 -16.32 13.34 -19.21
C ASP A 117 -17.46 13.58 -18.21
N ASP A 118 -17.44 12.89 -17.07
CA ASP A 118 -18.43 13.01 -16.00
C ASP A 118 -17.73 13.35 -14.67
N ILE A 119 -17.46 14.64 -14.44
CA ILE A 119 -16.85 15.13 -13.20
C ILE A 119 -17.93 15.45 -12.18
N ASN A 120 -17.88 14.78 -11.03
CA ASN A 120 -18.75 15.07 -9.89
C ASN A 120 -18.13 16.12 -8.96
N TYR A 121 -18.61 17.36 -9.06
CA TYR A 121 -18.15 18.47 -8.24
C TYR A 121 -18.55 18.35 -6.76
N GLU A 122 -19.58 17.59 -6.40
CA GLU A 122 -19.91 17.34 -4.98
C GLU A 122 -18.85 16.46 -4.30
N GLY A 123 -18.33 15.46 -5.03
CA GLY A 123 -17.17 14.69 -4.58
C GLY A 123 -15.93 15.54 -4.40
N ILE A 124 -15.65 16.43 -5.36
CA ILE A 124 -14.56 17.40 -5.24
C ILE A 124 -14.76 18.33 -4.03
N ASN A 125 -15.98 18.79 -3.80
CA ASN A 125 -16.31 19.66 -2.67
C ASN A 125 -16.12 18.93 -1.32
N HIS A 126 -16.48 17.65 -1.23
CA HIS A 126 -16.23 16.83 -0.04
C HIS A 126 -14.74 16.80 0.33
N TYR A 127 -13.85 16.45 -0.61
CA TYR A 127 -12.41 16.43 -0.32
C TYR A 127 -11.82 17.82 -0.06
N ASN A 128 -12.37 18.88 -0.70
CA ASN A 128 -11.98 20.24 -0.38
C ASN A 128 -12.29 20.63 1.07
N LYS A 129 -13.44 20.18 1.62
CA LYS A 129 -13.79 20.43 3.03
C LYS A 129 -12.79 19.75 3.97
N ILE A 130 -12.42 18.50 3.70
CA ILE A 130 -11.39 17.76 4.46
C ILE A 130 -10.06 18.51 4.42
N LEU A 131 -9.56 18.85 3.23
CA LEU A 131 -8.28 19.55 3.06
C LEU A 131 -8.26 20.91 3.75
N ASN A 132 -9.36 21.67 3.67
CA ASN A 132 -9.48 22.96 4.35
C ASN A 132 -9.41 22.80 5.87
N LEU A 133 -10.04 21.77 6.44
CA LEU A 133 -9.99 21.50 7.86
C LEU A 133 -8.62 21.00 8.33
N LEU A 134 -7.93 20.19 7.54
CA LEU A 134 -6.56 19.78 7.82
C LEU A 134 -5.63 21.00 7.91
N VAL A 135 -5.68 21.89 6.92
CA VAL A 135 -4.92 23.15 6.91
C VAL A 135 -5.28 24.03 8.10
N ALA A 136 -6.58 24.19 8.41
CA ALA A 136 -7.04 24.99 9.56
C ALA A 136 -6.56 24.43 10.92
N ASN A 137 -6.19 23.16 10.99
CA ASN A 137 -5.68 22.51 12.19
C ASN A 137 -4.17 22.21 12.14
N ASN A 138 -3.45 22.75 11.15
CA ASN A 138 -2.02 22.52 10.93
C ASN A 138 -1.64 21.03 10.79
N ILE A 139 -2.52 20.22 10.20
CA ILE A 139 -2.26 18.82 9.89
C ILE A 139 -1.89 18.73 8.41
N THR A 140 -0.74 18.13 8.12
CA THR A 140 -0.25 17.96 6.75
C THR A 140 -1.09 16.92 6.01
N ALA A 141 -1.49 17.22 4.77
CA ALA A 141 -2.26 16.28 3.96
C ALA A 141 -1.33 15.37 3.14
N MET A 142 -1.51 14.06 3.31
CA MET A 142 -0.96 13.03 2.44
C MET A 142 -2.11 12.32 1.72
N VAL A 143 -2.20 12.45 0.40
CA VAL A 143 -3.32 11.93 -0.37
C VAL A 143 -2.89 10.73 -1.21
N THR A 144 -3.61 9.62 -1.08
CA THR A 144 -3.51 8.46 -1.94
C THR A 144 -4.53 8.56 -3.07
N LEU A 145 -4.09 8.54 -4.32
CA LEU A 145 -4.97 8.67 -5.48
C LEU A 145 -5.81 7.40 -5.70
N PHE A 146 -5.20 6.22 -5.53
CA PHE A 146 -5.88 4.93 -5.70
C PHE A 146 -5.64 4.00 -4.52
N HIS A 147 -6.73 3.57 -3.88
CA HIS A 147 -6.73 2.61 -2.78
C HIS A 147 -7.84 1.57 -2.98
N TRP A 148 -7.70 0.78 -4.04
CA TRP A 148 -8.46 -0.44 -4.35
C TRP A 148 -9.92 -0.25 -4.76
N ASP A 149 -10.41 0.98 -4.90
CA ASP A 149 -11.80 1.31 -5.19
C ASP A 149 -12.03 1.71 -6.65
N LEU A 150 -11.56 0.86 -7.58
CA LEU A 150 -11.69 1.10 -9.02
C LEU A 150 -13.17 1.30 -9.42
N PRO A 151 -13.51 2.31 -10.24
CA PRO A 151 -14.85 2.44 -10.81
C PRO A 151 -15.28 1.22 -11.59
N GLN A 152 -16.48 0.70 -11.29
CA GLN A 152 -17.04 -0.48 -11.97
C GLN A 152 -17.24 -0.22 -13.48
N GLY A 153 -17.46 1.04 -13.88
CA GLY A 153 -17.52 1.44 -15.29
C GLY A 153 -16.23 1.12 -16.08
N LEU A 154 -15.05 1.18 -15.43
CA LEU A 154 -13.78 0.82 -16.07
C LEU A 154 -13.65 -0.69 -16.28
N MET A 155 -14.30 -1.52 -15.46
CA MET A 155 -14.29 -2.98 -15.66
C MET A 155 -14.96 -3.38 -16.97
N ALA A 156 -15.95 -2.63 -17.44
CA ALA A 156 -16.61 -2.88 -18.72
C ALA A 156 -15.66 -2.77 -19.93
N VAL A 157 -14.52 -2.07 -19.77
CA VAL A 157 -13.47 -1.95 -20.79
C VAL A 157 -12.19 -2.69 -20.39
N GLY A 158 -12.23 -3.58 -19.41
CA GLY A 158 -11.10 -4.44 -19.00
C GLY A 158 -10.31 -3.95 -17.78
N GLY A 159 -10.78 -2.92 -17.07
CA GLY A 159 -10.19 -2.46 -15.82
C GLY A 159 -8.71 -2.13 -15.95
N MET A 160 -7.91 -2.57 -14.98
CA MET A 160 -6.46 -2.34 -14.97
C MET A 160 -5.68 -3.26 -15.93
N LEU A 161 -6.34 -4.26 -16.54
CA LEU A 161 -5.72 -5.11 -17.57
C LEU A 161 -5.66 -4.41 -18.94
N ASN A 162 -6.51 -3.41 -19.16
CA ASN A 162 -6.52 -2.63 -20.39
C ASN A 162 -5.35 -1.63 -20.41
N PRO A 163 -4.48 -1.62 -21.44
CA PRO A 163 -3.41 -0.63 -21.55
C PRO A 163 -3.89 0.84 -21.53
N ARG A 164 -5.14 1.12 -21.92
CA ARG A 164 -5.76 2.46 -21.83
C ARG A 164 -6.01 2.91 -20.38
N PHE A 165 -5.94 2.01 -19.40
CA PHE A 165 -5.97 2.34 -17.97
C PHE A 165 -4.98 3.44 -17.62
N VAL A 166 -3.77 3.41 -18.20
CA VAL A 166 -2.74 4.45 -18.02
C VAL A 166 -3.30 5.84 -18.32
N THR A 167 -4.05 5.98 -19.42
CA THR A 167 -4.66 7.25 -19.81
C THR A 167 -5.77 7.66 -18.86
N PHE A 168 -6.72 6.75 -18.55
CA PHE A 168 -7.83 7.06 -17.65
C PHE A 168 -7.34 7.47 -16.26
N TYR A 169 -6.34 6.76 -15.74
CA TYR A 169 -5.75 7.07 -14.45
C TYR A 169 -4.98 8.40 -14.46
N THR A 170 -4.29 8.71 -15.56
CA THR A 170 -3.55 9.98 -15.69
C THR A 170 -4.50 11.17 -15.72
N GLU A 171 -5.65 11.06 -16.39
CA GLU A 171 -6.67 12.13 -16.41
C GLU A 171 -7.38 12.27 -15.07
N TYR A 172 -7.64 11.18 -14.36
CA TYR A 172 -8.12 11.24 -12.98
C TYR A 172 -7.13 11.96 -12.04
N ALA A 173 -5.85 11.59 -12.11
CA ALA A 173 -4.80 12.25 -11.34
C ALA A 173 -4.65 13.73 -11.70
N ARG A 174 -4.78 14.09 -12.98
CA ARG A 174 -4.80 15.48 -13.45
C ARG A 174 -5.86 16.30 -12.72
N THR A 175 -7.11 15.83 -12.71
CA THR A 175 -8.21 16.50 -12.01
C THR A 175 -7.92 16.62 -10.50
N ALA A 176 -7.42 15.56 -9.87
CA ALA A 176 -7.04 15.62 -8.45
C ALA A 176 -5.96 16.69 -8.19
N PHE A 177 -4.91 16.76 -9.00
CA PHE A 177 -3.85 17.77 -8.85
C PHE A 177 -4.37 19.19 -9.09
N GLU A 178 -5.26 19.39 -10.06
CA GLU A 178 -5.84 20.70 -10.37
C GLU A 178 -6.68 21.25 -9.21
N HIS A 179 -7.47 20.39 -8.57
CA HIS A 179 -8.41 20.78 -7.53
C HIS A 179 -7.85 20.77 -6.11
N PHE A 180 -6.81 19.97 -5.83
CA PHE A 180 -6.31 19.75 -4.47
C PHE A 180 -4.81 20.04 -4.30
N GLY A 181 -4.06 20.12 -5.40
CA GLY A 181 -2.60 20.25 -5.37
C GLY A 181 -2.08 21.48 -4.63
N ASP A 182 -2.89 22.54 -4.51
CA ASP A 182 -2.54 23.74 -3.75
C ASP A 182 -2.39 23.50 -2.24
N ARG A 183 -3.02 22.44 -1.71
CA ARG A 183 -3.06 22.12 -0.27
C ARG A 183 -2.45 20.77 0.09
N VAL A 184 -2.16 19.89 -0.88
CA VAL A 184 -1.61 18.56 -0.62
C VAL A 184 -0.08 18.57 -0.73
N GLN A 185 0.60 18.16 0.35
CA GLN A 185 2.07 18.14 0.40
C GLN A 185 2.67 16.82 -0.09
N TYR A 186 1.97 15.71 0.12
CA TYR A 186 2.43 14.38 -0.25
C TYR A 186 1.37 13.63 -1.04
N TRP A 187 1.77 13.09 -2.19
CA TRP A 187 0.92 12.27 -3.05
C TRP A 187 1.44 10.85 -3.08
N LEU A 188 0.54 9.89 -2.92
CA LEU A 188 0.77 8.49 -3.24
C LEU A 188 -0.08 8.15 -4.45
N THR A 189 0.57 7.66 -5.50
CA THR A 189 -0.15 7.19 -6.70
C THR A 189 -0.97 5.95 -6.35
N PHE A 190 -0.32 4.84 -6.00
CA PHE A 190 -1.00 3.60 -5.62
C PHE A 190 -0.69 3.25 -4.17
N ASN A 191 -1.70 2.69 -3.49
CA ASN A 191 -1.50 1.87 -2.29
C ASN A 191 -1.31 0.42 -2.69
N GLU A 192 -0.20 -0.18 -2.26
CA GLU A 192 0.00 -1.63 -2.26
C GLU A 192 -0.31 -2.32 -3.61
N PRO A 193 0.60 -2.20 -4.60
CA PRO A 193 0.41 -2.80 -5.92
C PRO A 193 0.25 -4.33 -5.91
N PHE A 194 0.91 -5.02 -4.98
CA PHE A 194 0.80 -6.48 -4.86
C PHE A 194 -0.65 -6.89 -4.58
N GLN A 195 -1.28 -6.29 -3.56
CA GLN A 195 -2.69 -6.48 -3.22
C GLN A 195 -3.59 -6.06 -4.39
N THR A 196 -3.31 -4.90 -4.99
CA THR A 196 -4.09 -4.38 -6.14
C THR A 196 -4.09 -5.32 -7.34
N CYS A 197 -3.03 -6.08 -7.56
CA CYS A 197 -2.89 -6.91 -8.77
C CYS A 197 -3.00 -8.40 -8.48
N VAL A 198 -2.22 -8.93 -7.54
CA VAL A 198 -2.23 -10.36 -7.18
C VAL A 198 -3.56 -10.71 -6.51
N PHE A 199 -3.94 -10.02 -5.43
CA PHE A 199 -5.15 -10.40 -4.69
C PHE A 199 -6.46 -10.07 -5.41
N ALA A 200 -6.47 -9.03 -6.25
CA ALA A 200 -7.69 -8.57 -6.90
C ALA A 200 -7.92 -9.15 -8.31
N TYR A 201 -6.85 -9.36 -9.08
CA TYR A 201 -6.93 -9.87 -10.46
C TYR A 201 -6.42 -11.31 -10.58
N GLY A 202 -5.37 -11.66 -9.85
CA GLY A 202 -4.85 -13.03 -9.78
C GLY A 202 -5.73 -13.96 -8.95
N ASP A 203 -6.28 -13.43 -7.85
CA ASP A 203 -7.08 -14.18 -6.88
C ASP A 203 -8.51 -13.65 -6.74
N LEU A 204 -9.19 -14.19 -5.73
CA LEU A 204 -10.55 -13.84 -5.31
C LEU A 204 -10.58 -13.11 -3.96
N MET A 205 -9.43 -12.68 -3.44
CA MET A 205 -9.32 -12.10 -2.09
C MET A 205 -9.80 -10.66 -2.02
N LEU A 206 -9.53 -9.85 -3.05
CA LEU A 206 -9.99 -8.46 -3.13
C LEU A 206 -10.83 -8.25 -4.39
N ALA A 207 -11.72 -7.25 -4.37
CA ALA A 207 -12.45 -6.85 -5.58
C ALA A 207 -11.49 -6.34 -6.67
N PRO A 208 -11.68 -6.70 -7.96
CA PRO A 208 -12.87 -7.33 -8.54
C PRO A 208 -12.91 -8.87 -8.48
N ALA A 209 -11.98 -9.53 -7.79
CA ALA A 209 -11.94 -10.98 -7.59
C ALA A 209 -12.02 -11.78 -8.90
N LEU A 210 -11.11 -11.54 -9.84
CA LEU A 210 -11.14 -12.22 -11.15
C LEU A 210 -10.61 -13.65 -11.11
N GLY A 211 -9.66 -13.97 -10.21
CA GLY A 211 -9.11 -15.33 -10.09
C GLY A 211 -8.30 -15.81 -11.30
N ILE A 212 -7.65 -14.91 -12.04
CA ILE A 212 -6.87 -15.25 -13.25
C ILE A 212 -5.37 -15.20 -12.91
N SER A 213 -4.97 -16.10 -12.02
CA SER A 213 -3.61 -16.19 -11.45
C SER A 213 -2.54 -16.47 -12.51
N GLY A 214 -1.37 -15.84 -12.36
CA GLY A 214 -0.22 -15.97 -13.25
C GLY A 214 -0.37 -15.26 -14.60
N ILE A 215 -1.45 -14.52 -14.83
CA ILE A 215 -1.68 -13.76 -16.07
C ILE A 215 -2.18 -12.35 -15.76
N ALA A 216 -3.32 -12.24 -15.08
CA ALA A 216 -3.96 -10.94 -14.86
C ALA A 216 -3.21 -10.11 -13.82
N ASP A 217 -2.59 -10.73 -12.83
CA ASP A 217 -1.67 -10.09 -11.89
C ASP A 217 -0.48 -9.41 -12.59
N TYR A 218 0.21 -10.10 -13.50
CA TYR A 218 1.32 -9.52 -14.28
C TYR A 218 0.87 -8.41 -15.23
N LEU A 219 -0.28 -8.57 -15.92
CA LEU A 219 -0.83 -7.53 -16.78
C LEU A 219 -1.25 -6.28 -15.99
N CYS A 220 -1.90 -6.48 -14.83
CA CYS A 220 -2.23 -5.40 -13.91
C CYS A 220 -0.97 -4.67 -13.43
N GLY A 221 0.03 -5.42 -12.95
CA GLY A 221 1.28 -4.85 -12.43
C GLY A 221 2.01 -4.02 -13.49
N HIS A 222 2.06 -4.51 -14.72
CA HIS A 222 2.70 -3.84 -15.84
C HIS A 222 2.00 -2.51 -16.20
N ASN A 223 0.66 -2.50 -16.29
CA ASN A 223 -0.09 -1.27 -16.55
C ASN A 223 -0.05 -0.31 -15.35
N LEU A 224 -0.09 -0.82 -14.12
CA LEU A 224 0.02 -0.03 -12.89
C LEU A 224 1.34 0.74 -12.83
N LEU A 225 2.47 0.08 -13.11
CA LEU A 225 3.79 0.73 -13.14
C LEU A 225 3.88 1.82 -14.21
N LYS A 226 3.31 1.58 -15.39
CA LYS A 226 3.21 2.60 -16.46
C LYS A 226 2.32 3.77 -16.06
N ALA A 227 1.20 3.49 -15.39
CA ALA A 227 0.28 4.50 -14.88
C ALA A 227 0.92 5.34 -13.76
N HIS A 228 1.66 4.70 -12.85
CA HIS A 228 2.45 5.37 -11.82
C HIS A 228 3.45 6.36 -12.45
N ALA A 229 4.23 5.87 -13.41
CA ALA A 229 5.20 6.69 -14.11
C ALA A 229 4.54 7.86 -14.85
N ALA A 230 3.45 7.62 -15.57
CA ALA A 230 2.72 8.68 -16.28
C ALA A 230 2.22 9.78 -15.33
N VAL A 231 1.63 9.39 -14.20
CA VAL A 231 1.15 10.33 -13.16
C VAL A 231 2.31 11.08 -12.51
N TYR A 232 3.41 10.40 -12.17
CA TYR A 232 4.61 11.06 -11.64
C TYR A 232 5.17 12.09 -12.62
N ARG A 233 5.32 11.72 -13.89
CA ARG A 233 5.88 12.62 -14.92
C ARG A 233 4.94 13.80 -15.18
N LEU A 234 3.62 13.58 -15.16
CA LEU A 234 2.63 14.65 -15.20
C LEU A 234 2.81 15.62 -14.03
N TYR A 235 2.85 15.09 -12.80
CA TYR A 235 3.04 15.90 -11.60
C TYR A 235 4.34 16.69 -11.64
N ASN A 236 5.46 16.00 -11.90
CA ASN A 236 6.79 16.59 -11.87
C ASN A 236 6.98 17.70 -12.92
N THR A 237 6.38 17.56 -14.11
CA THR A 237 6.52 18.56 -15.18
C THR A 237 5.52 19.71 -15.07
N THR A 238 4.28 19.44 -14.66
CA THR A 238 3.18 20.42 -14.73
C THR A 238 2.86 21.05 -13.38
N TYR A 239 2.82 20.25 -12.31
CA TYR A 239 2.26 20.66 -11.03
C TYR A 239 3.30 20.92 -9.95
N LYS A 240 4.44 20.21 -9.95
CA LYS A 240 5.53 20.42 -8.99
C LYS A 240 6.09 21.84 -9.02
N PRO A 241 6.27 22.52 -10.18
CA PRO A 241 6.65 23.93 -10.19
C PRO A 241 5.63 24.86 -9.54
N LYS A 242 4.34 24.49 -9.57
CA LYS A 242 3.22 25.28 -9.02
C LYS A 242 3.03 25.04 -7.52
N TYR A 243 3.05 23.78 -7.09
CA TYR A 243 2.60 23.36 -5.76
C TYR A 243 3.71 22.86 -4.84
N LYS A 244 4.87 22.47 -5.39
CA LYS A 244 6.06 22.01 -4.64
C LYS A 244 5.85 20.78 -3.73
N GLY A 245 4.70 20.11 -3.80
CA GLY A 245 4.49 18.83 -3.10
C GLY A 245 5.37 17.71 -3.68
N LYS A 246 5.41 16.58 -2.98
CA LYS A 246 6.18 15.38 -3.35
C LYS A 246 5.25 14.26 -3.77
N ILE A 247 5.70 13.39 -4.65
CA ILE A 247 4.91 12.26 -5.14
C ILE A 247 5.70 10.94 -5.08
N GLY A 248 5.03 9.88 -4.66
CA GLY A 248 5.59 8.55 -4.54
C GLY A 248 4.56 7.45 -4.78
N ILE A 249 4.94 6.25 -4.35
CA ILE A 249 4.11 5.04 -4.36
C ILE A 249 4.31 4.34 -3.01
N SER A 250 3.25 3.73 -2.49
CA SER A 250 3.28 2.97 -1.24
C SER A 250 3.31 1.49 -1.58
N ILE A 251 4.30 0.78 -1.06
CA ILE A 251 4.54 -0.64 -1.33
C ILE A 251 4.40 -1.42 -0.03
N SER A 252 3.62 -2.51 -0.06
CA SER A 252 3.58 -3.51 1.02
C SER A 252 4.89 -4.28 1.02
N ALA A 253 5.61 -4.25 2.13
CA ALA A 253 6.90 -4.92 2.27
C ALA A 253 6.99 -5.61 3.64
N GLU A 254 6.26 -6.70 3.77
CA GLU A 254 6.47 -7.71 4.78
C GLU A 254 7.90 -8.22 4.67
N TRP A 255 8.60 -8.38 5.80
CA TRP A 255 9.95 -8.92 5.73
C TRP A 255 9.86 -10.44 5.53
N LEU A 256 10.54 -10.96 4.52
CA LEU A 256 10.54 -12.39 4.20
C LEU A 256 11.94 -12.93 4.52
N GLU A 257 12.09 -13.48 5.71
CA GLU A 257 13.33 -13.96 6.28
C GLU A 257 13.58 -15.42 5.88
N ALA A 258 14.85 -15.81 5.71
CA ALA A 258 15.18 -17.21 5.46
C ALA A 258 14.88 -18.07 6.69
N ASN A 259 14.18 -19.19 6.52
CA ASN A 259 13.88 -20.11 7.63
C ASN A 259 15.16 -20.70 8.26
N ASN A 260 16.21 -20.86 7.46
CA ASN A 260 17.56 -21.18 7.91
C ASN A 260 18.58 -20.70 6.87
N THR A 261 19.88 -20.80 7.16
CA THR A 261 20.96 -20.28 6.31
C THR A 261 21.02 -20.86 4.90
N ASN A 262 20.40 -22.02 4.64
CA ASN A 262 20.35 -22.61 3.30
C ASN A 262 19.19 -22.06 2.45
N GLU A 263 18.25 -21.33 3.06
CA GLU A 263 17.02 -20.83 2.42
C GLU A 263 17.14 -19.36 1.95
N GLU A 264 18.33 -18.77 2.02
CA GLU A 264 18.55 -17.36 1.66
C GLU A 264 18.16 -17.04 0.21
N ALA A 265 18.41 -17.97 -0.72
CA ALA A 265 18.01 -17.81 -2.10
C ALA A 265 16.48 -17.83 -2.28
N ALA A 266 15.77 -18.64 -1.49
CA ALA A 266 14.31 -18.68 -1.49
C ALA A 266 13.73 -17.40 -0.88
N ALA A 267 14.28 -16.94 0.24
CA ALA A 267 13.91 -15.69 0.88
C ALA A 267 14.11 -14.49 -0.06
N GLU A 268 15.26 -14.39 -0.72
CA GLU A 268 15.51 -13.34 -1.70
C GLU A 268 14.55 -13.41 -2.89
N ARG A 269 14.31 -14.61 -3.43
CA ARG A 269 13.38 -14.79 -4.55
C ARG A 269 11.98 -14.33 -4.19
N ILE A 270 11.44 -14.72 -3.04
CA ILE A 270 10.08 -14.27 -2.67
C ILE A 270 10.02 -12.77 -2.39
N ARG A 271 11.07 -12.14 -1.84
CA ARG A 271 11.13 -10.66 -1.72
C ARG A 271 11.03 -10.00 -3.09
N GLN A 272 11.74 -10.55 -4.09
CA GLN A 272 11.70 -10.03 -5.46
C GLN A 272 10.33 -10.20 -6.12
N PHE A 273 9.65 -11.33 -5.92
CA PHE A 273 8.29 -11.53 -6.40
C PHE A 273 7.28 -10.64 -5.67
N TRP A 274 7.32 -10.59 -4.33
CA TRP A 274 6.32 -9.90 -3.52
C TRP A 274 6.32 -8.38 -3.73
N TYR A 275 7.46 -7.74 -3.50
CA TYR A 275 7.57 -6.28 -3.59
C TYR A 275 8.67 -5.81 -4.55
N GLY A 276 9.66 -6.64 -4.87
CA GLY A 276 10.71 -6.30 -5.82
C GLY A 276 10.18 -6.04 -7.24
N MET A 277 9.13 -6.75 -7.66
CA MET A 277 8.45 -6.50 -8.95
C MET A 277 7.97 -5.06 -9.11
N TYR A 278 7.65 -4.38 -8.00
CA TYR A 278 7.16 -3.01 -8.01
C TYR A 278 8.23 -2.00 -7.60
N LEU A 279 9.14 -2.37 -6.69
CA LEU A 279 10.25 -1.52 -6.28
C LEU A 279 11.31 -1.39 -7.37
N HIS A 280 11.74 -2.51 -7.97
CA HIS A 280 12.89 -2.52 -8.86
C HIS A 280 12.69 -1.65 -10.12
N PRO A 281 11.52 -1.64 -10.80
CA PRO A 281 11.31 -0.77 -11.95
C PRO A 281 11.40 0.73 -11.62
N VAL A 282 10.99 1.13 -10.40
CA VAL A 282 10.87 2.53 -9.99
C VAL A 282 12.15 3.04 -9.32
N PHE A 283 12.72 2.27 -8.40
CA PHE A 283 13.78 2.73 -7.47
C PHE A 283 15.18 2.23 -7.83
N SER A 284 15.32 1.16 -8.62
CA SER A 284 16.66 0.66 -8.96
C SER A 284 17.34 1.54 -10.02
N SER A 285 18.68 1.54 -10.03
CA SER A 285 19.46 2.22 -11.07
C SER A 285 19.33 1.56 -12.45
N LYS A 286 19.02 0.26 -12.48
CA LYS A 286 18.77 -0.52 -13.69
C LYS A 286 17.40 -0.20 -14.29
N GLY A 287 16.38 -0.06 -13.44
CA GLY A 287 14.97 -0.11 -13.85
C GLY A 287 14.58 -1.56 -14.19
N ASP A 288 13.46 -1.72 -14.90
CA ASP A 288 12.91 -3.03 -15.32
C ASP A 288 12.50 -3.95 -14.15
N TYR A 289 11.87 -5.08 -14.45
CA TYR A 289 11.60 -6.13 -13.46
C TYR A 289 12.89 -6.81 -12.97
N PRO A 290 12.91 -7.34 -11.73
CA PRO A 290 14.03 -8.14 -11.24
C PRO A 290 14.33 -9.33 -12.16
N ASP A 291 15.61 -9.62 -12.38
CA ASP A 291 16.01 -10.70 -13.30
C ASP A 291 15.48 -12.07 -12.84
N VAL A 292 15.52 -12.35 -11.53
CA VAL A 292 14.98 -13.61 -10.96
C VAL A 292 13.49 -13.80 -11.27
N VAL A 293 12.69 -12.72 -11.26
CA VAL A 293 11.27 -12.80 -11.57
C VAL A 293 11.09 -13.11 -13.06
N LYS A 294 11.81 -12.40 -13.95
CA LYS A 294 11.75 -12.64 -15.39
C LYS A 294 12.14 -14.07 -15.74
N GLU A 295 13.20 -14.59 -15.14
CA GLU A 295 13.73 -15.93 -15.38
C GLU A 295 12.75 -17.02 -14.93
N TYR A 296 12.24 -16.94 -13.70
CA TYR A 296 11.31 -17.94 -13.16
C TYR A 296 9.99 -17.94 -13.93
N VAL A 297 9.39 -16.78 -14.18
CA VAL A 297 8.13 -16.72 -14.93
C VAL A 297 8.31 -17.21 -16.36
N ALA A 298 9.42 -16.88 -17.04
CA ALA A 298 9.70 -17.38 -18.39
C ALA A 298 9.90 -18.90 -18.41
N TYR A 299 10.61 -19.44 -17.42
CA TYR A 299 10.81 -20.88 -17.26
C TYR A 299 9.47 -21.60 -17.08
N HIS A 300 8.63 -21.16 -16.13
CA HIS A 300 7.32 -21.76 -15.89
C HIS A 300 6.37 -21.60 -17.08
N SER A 301 6.34 -20.43 -17.71
CA SER A 301 5.58 -20.20 -18.95
C SER A 301 5.95 -21.22 -20.03
N SER A 302 7.24 -21.56 -20.16
CA SER A 302 7.69 -22.56 -21.13
C SER A 302 7.24 -23.99 -20.78
N LEU A 303 7.27 -24.36 -19.50
CA LEU A 303 6.79 -25.67 -19.02
C LEU A 303 5.28 -25.84 -19.21
N GLU A 304 4.54 -24.76 -19.03
CA GLU A 304 3.08 -24.68 -19.22
C GLU A 304 2.67 -24.61 -20.71
N GLY A 305 3.65 -24.51 -21.63
CA GLY A 305 3.41 -24.51 -23.07
C GLY A 305 3.12 -23.15 -23.69
N TYR A 306 3.33 -22.04 -22.98
CA TYR A 306 3.25 -20.71 -23.56
C TYR A 306 4.43 -20.46 -24.51
N LYS A 307 4.14 -19.79 -25.62
CA LYS A 307 5.17 -19.42 -26.62
C LYS A 307 6.06 -18.26 -26.17
N GLN A 308 5.62 -17.51 -25.17
CA GLN A 308 6.27 -16.32 -24.63
C GLN A 308 6.03 -16.30 -23.11
N SER A 309 6.86 -15.56 -22.37
CA SER A 309 6.64 -15.35 -20.94
C SER A 309 5.29 -14.70 -20.68
N ARG A 310 4.59 -15.15 -19.63
CA ARG A 310 3.36 -14.53 -19.13
C ARG A 310 3.61 -13.15 -18.52
N LEU A 311 4.83 -12.87 -18.04
CA LEU A 311 5.25 -11.55 -17.59
C LEU A 311 5.55 -10.64 -18.81
N PRO A 312 4.81 -9.53 -18.99
CA PRO A 312 5.08 -8.60 -20.09
C PRO A 312 6.46 -7.96 -19.96
N GLN A 313 7.12 -7.73 -21.08
CA GLN A 313 8.44 -7.08 -21.11
C GLN A 313 8.27 -5.57 -21.30
N PHE A 314 9.01 -4.78 -20.52
CA PHE A 314 9.15 -3.36 -20.81
C PHE A 314 10.11 -3.15 -21.99
N THR A 315 9.79 -2.19 -22.85
CA THR A 315 10.76 -1.68 -23.82
C THR A 315 11.81 -0.83 -23.12
N GLU A 316 12.94 -0.58 -23.79
CA GLU A 316 13.99 0.31 -23.26
C GLU A 316 13.45 1.72 -22.94
N ASP A 317 12.53 2.23 -23.78
CA ASP A 317 11.88 3.52 -23.54
C ASP A 317 10.99 3.48 -22.29
N GLU A 318 10.25 2.40 -22.09
CA GLU A 318 9.41 2.20 -20.89
C GLU A 318 10.24 2.07 -19.62
N ILE A 319 11.35 1.32 -19.66
CA ILE A 319 12.30 1.20 -18.55
C ILE A 319 12.81 2.58 -18.14
N ASN A 320 13.28 3.37 -19.12
CA ASN A 320 13.80 4.71 -18.86
C ASN A 320 12.71 5.69 -18.43
N TYR A 321 11.47 5.50 -18.90
CA TYR A 321 10.33 6.32 -18.50
C TYR A 321 9.90 6.07 -17.05
N ILE A 322 9.89 4.81 -16.61
CA ILE A 322 9.48 4.38 -15.26
C ILE A 322 10.58 4.62 -14.23
N LYS A 323 11.85 4.37 -14.57
CA LYS A 323 12.95 4.52 -13.62
C LYS A 323 13.05 5.94 -13.06
N GLY A 324 13.21 6.05 -11.74
CA GLY A 324 13.38 7.32 -11.04
C GLY A 324 12.10 8.16 -10.95
N THR A 325 10.93 7.51 -10.96
CA THR A 325 9.62 8.16 -10.83
C THR A 325 9.15 8.29 -9.38
N TYR A 326 10.03 8.76 -8.49
CA TYR A 326 9.73 8.92 -7.07
C TYR A 326 10.42 10.16 -6.47
N ASP A 327 9.74 10.80 -5.51
CA ASP A 327 10.34 11.76 -4.58
C ASP A 327 10.60 11.15 -3.20
N PHE A 328 9.88 10.08 -2.88
CA PHE A 328 10.00 9.29 -1.66
C PHE A 328 9.43 7.90 -1.90
N MET A 329 9.81 6.95 -1.05
CA MET A 329 9.24 5.62 -0.99
C MET A 329 8.27 5.54 0.18
N GLY A 330 7.02 5.18 -0.08
CA GLY A 330 6.09 4.79 0.98
C GLY A 330 6.26 3.30 1.27
N LEU A 331 6.41 2.95 2.55
CA LEU A 331 6.51 1.57 2.99
C LEU A 331 5.32 1.25 3.90
N ASN A 332 4.54 0.24 3.53
CA ASN A 332 3.57 -0.38 4.42
C ASN A 332 4.20 -1.67 4.94
N HIS A 333 4.30 -1.80 6.25
CA HIS A 333 4.91 -2.95 6.89
C HIS A 333 4.13 -3.33 8.15
N TYR A 334 3.84 -4.62 8.28
CA TYR A 334 3.05 -5.15 9.40
C TYR A 334 3.68 -6.36 10.07
N SER A 335 4.35 -7.22 9.30
CA SER A 335 4.80 -8.51 9.81
C SER A 335 6.01 -9.06 9.05
N THR A 336 6.46 -10.21 9.53
CA THR A 336 7.59 -10.97 9.00
C THR A 336 7.18 -12.43 8.83
N TYR A 337 7.59 -13.04 7.73
CA TYR A 337 7.37 -14.47 7.46
C TYR A 337 8.70 -15.18 7.22
N LEU A 338 8.74 -16.47 7.52
CA LEU A 338 9.86 -17.35 7.18
C LEU A 338 9.61 -17.98 5.82
N ALA A 339 10.63 -17.92 4.95
CA ALA A 339 10.64 -18.47 3.61
C ALA A 339 11.48 -19.74 3.55
N SER A 340 11.00 -20.74 2.79
CA SER A 340 11.74 -21.95 2.45
C SER A 340 11.48 -22.32 1.00
N ASP A 341 12.49 -22.88 0.34
CA ASP A 341 12.40 -23.39 -1.02
C ASP A 341 11.30 -24.45 -1.10
N ALA A 342 10.39 -24.29 -2.04
CA ALA A 342 9.27 -25.21 -2.24
C ALA A 342 9.05 -25.43 -3.74
N PRO A 343 9.86 -26.30 -4.36
CA PRO A 343 9.72 -26.62 -5.78
C PRO A 343 8.32 -27.19 -6.06
N SER A 344 7.57 -26.52 -6.94
CA SER A 344 6.28 -27.02 -7.41
C SER A 344 6.50 -27.94 -8.61
N SER A 345 5.82 -29.09 -8.61
CA SER A 345 5.71 -29.98 -9.78
C SER A 345 4.46 -29.71 -10.60
N SER A 346 3.64 -28.73 -10.19
CA SER A 346 2.43 -28.36 -10.91
C SER A 346 2.76 -27.67 -12.23
N LEU A 347 2.03 -28.04 -13.28
CA LEU A 347 2.00 -27.34 -14.57
C LEU A 347 0.78 -26.41 -14.67
N GLU A 348 0.13 -26.12 -13.55
CA GLU A 348 -0.97 -25.17 -13.49
C GLU A 348 -0.42 -23.74 -13.43
N THR A 349 -0.87 -22.91 -14.37
CA THR A 349 -0.56 -21.48 -14.42
C THR A 349 -1.03 -20.79 -13.14
N SER A 350 -0.08 -20.28 -12.37
CA SER A 350 -0.37 -19.54 -11.15
C SER A 350 0.84 -18.69 -10.74
N TYR A 351 0.55 -17.46 -10.29
CA TYR A 351 1.54 -16.58 -9.68
C TYR A 351 2.27 -17.27 -8.51
N TYR A 352 1.55 -18.08 -7.73
CA TYR A 352 2.07 -18.77 -6.54
C TYR A 352 3.00 -19.93 -6.87
N ASN A 353 2.80 -20.58 -8.03
CA ASN A 353 3.69 -21.63 -8.51
C ASN A 353 5.00 -21.05 -9.06
N ASP A 354 4.97 -19.82 -9.60
CA ASP A 354 6.11 -19.22 -10.30
C ASP A 354 7.29 -18.94 -9.38
N TYR A 355 7.05 -18.55 -8.12
CA TYR A 355 8.15 -18.21 -7.21
C TYR A 355 8.69 -19.42 -6.43
N GLN A 356 8.03 -20.58 -6.41
CA GLN A 356 8.51 -21.82 -5.75
C GLN A 356 8.99 -21.64 -4.29
N VAL A 357 8.21 -20.99 -3.43
CA VAL A 357 8.54 -20.75 -2.02
C VAL A 357 7.35 -21.13 -1.15
N SER A 358 7.60 -21.66 0.04
CA SER A 358 6.58 -21.77 1.09
C SER A 358 6.83 -20.70 2.14
N LEU A 359 5.77 -20.00 2.53
CA LEU A 359 5.81 -19.04 3.63
C LEU A 359 5.20 -19.66 4.89
N SER A 360 5.79 -19.37 6.05
CA SER A 360 5.25 -19.75 7.35
C SER A 360 5.40 -18.60 8.36
N SER A 361 4.46 -18.50 9.29
CA SER A 361 4.54 -17.57 10.41
C SER A 361 5.21 -18.25 11.60
N THR A 362 6.10 -17.57 12.31
CA THR A 362 6.54 -18.00 13.65
C THR A 362 5.37 -17.82 14.60
N GLY A 363 4.61 -18.88 14.87
CA GLY A 363 3.46 -18.81 15.76
C GLY A 363 3.89 -18.53 17.20
N ASP A 364 3.65 -17.32 17.68
CA ASP A 364 2.88 -17.11 18.91
C ASP A 364 1.61 -16.35 18.51
N SER A 365 0.51 -17.09 18.56
CA SER A 365 -0.83 -16.65 18.20
C SER A 365 -1.34 -15.57 19.15
N VAL A 366 -1.32 -14.33 18.68
CA VAL A 366 -2.42 -13.39 18.94
C VAL A 366 -3.39 -13.35 17.74
N ALA A 367 -2.97 -13.81 16.56
CA ALA A 367 -3.75 -13.75 15.32
C ALA A 367 -4.91 -14.76 15.17
N ASN A 368 -5.18 -15.62 16.17
CA ASN A 368 -6.25 -16.63 16.12
C ASN A 368 -7.41 -16.36 17.08
N ASP A 369 -7.47 -15.20 17.74
CA ASP A 369 -8.69 -14.79 18.43
C ASP A 369 -9.56 -13.98 17.44
N PRO A 370 -10.74 -14.49 17.04
CA PRO A 370 -11.68 -13.72 16.22
C PRO A 370 -12.21 -12.46 16.94
N ASN A 371 -11.92 -12.27 18.23
CA ASN A 371 -12.16 -11.03 18.99
C ASN A 371 -10.88 -10.20 19.22
N SER A 372 -9.71 -10.65 18.75
CA SER A 372 -8.53 -9.79 18.73
C SER A 372 -8.66 -8.83 17.56
N LEU A 373 -8.88 -7.56 17.88
CA LEU A 373 -8.63 -6.48 16.95
C LEU A 373 -7.19 -6.66 16.45
N ILE A 374 -7.01 -7.02 15.18
CA ILE A 374 -5.72 -6.88 14.53
C ILE A 374 -5.39 -5.39 14.63
N GLU A 375 -4.49 -5.04 15.54
CA GLU A 375 -3.90 -3.71 15.57
C GLU A 375 -2.99 -3.64 14.35
N VAL A 376 -3.59 -3.28 13.20
CA VAL A 376 -2.90 -2.95 11.97
C VAL A 376 -2.11 -1.67 12.24
N ARG A 377 -0.91 -1.83 12.81
CA ARG A 377 0.02 -0.72 13.01
C ARG A 377 0.56 -0.34 11.64
N HIS A 378 -0.10 0.64 11.02
CA HIS A 378 0.45 1.34 9.86
C HIS A 378 1.70 2.11 10.31
N ILE A 379 2.87 1.48 10.23
CA ILE A 379 4.12 2.23 10.37
C ILE A 379 4.52 2.69 8.97
N PHE A 380 4.04 3.87 8.59
CA PHE A 380 4.48 4.54 7.38
C PHE A 380 5.87 5.13 7.60
N TYR A 381 6.86 4.56 6.93
CA TYR A 381 8.18 5.18 6.83
C TYR A 381 8.26 6.01 5.55
N LEU A 382 8.43 7.32 5.69
CA LEU A 382 8.89 8.18 4.61
C LEU A 382 10.42 8.14 4.60
N PHE A 383 11.03 7.50 3.60
CA PHE A 383 12.47 7.57 3.39
C PHE A 383 12.79 8.72 2.41
N PRO A 384 13.24 9.90 2.87
CA PRO A 384 13.96 10.81 2.00
C PRO A 384 15.32 10.17 1.69
N LEU A 385 15.50 9.66 0.47
CA LEU A 385 16.82 9.23 0.01
C LEU A 385 17.64 10.50 -0.26
N VAL A 386 18.72 10.67 0.51
CA VAL A 386 19.66 11.81 0.47
C VAL A 386 20.46 11.81 -0.83
#